data_AF-A0A2P5EML2-F1
#
_entry.id   AF-A0A2P5EML2-F1
#
_cell.length_a   1.000
_cell.length_b   1.000
_cell.length_c   1.000
_cell.angle_alpha   90.00
_cell.angle_beta   90.00
_cell.angle_gamma   90.00
#
_symmetry.space_group_name_H-M   'P 1'
#
loop_
_entity.id
_entity.type
_entity.pdbx_description
1 polymer ?
#
loop_
_entity_poly.entity_id
_entity_poly.type
_entity_poly.pdbx_seq_one_letter_code
_entity_poly.pdbx_strand_id
1 'polypeptide(L)'
;ILHPDAESISSPDGLKLFVDLNSSTSNNAPESSQKPQDDRIMDFHESAFEARSTKDNAWYDVASFLTYRIINTGELEARVRFAGYRKEDDEWVNVRTRVRDRSIPLEPSECHKVKETDHHAVYHDAHVVDIHRHLHDLNSCQCIFVVRYDNDDTQVMLQTSRI
;
A
#
# COMPACT_ATOMS: atom_id res chain seq x y z
N ILE A 1 -33.04 -51.81 -12.70
CA ILE A 1 -31.61 -51.91 -12.34
C ILE A 1 -30.86 -51.33 -13.54
N LEU A 2 -30.22 -50.16 -13.59
CA LEU A 2 -29.80 -49.07 -12.67
C LEU A 2 -29.74 -47.80 -13.57
N HIS A 3 -30.43 -46.71 -13.23
CA HIS A 3 -29.89 -45.40 -12.76
C HIS A 3 -28.63 -44.83 -13.45
N PRO A 4 -28.62 -43.53 -13.82
CA PRO A 4 -27.53 -42.87 -14.55
C PRO A 4 -26.47 -42.30 -13.61
N ASP A 5 -25.19 -42.41 -13.97
CA ASP A 5 -24.09 -41.78 -13.23
C ASP A 5 -23.74 -40.42 -13.81
N ALA A 6 -23.80 -39.41 -12.93
CA ALA A 6 -23.37 -38.05 -13.14
C ALA A 6 -21.85 -37.96 -12.93
N GLU A 7 -21.12 -37.46 -13.94
CA GLU A 7 -19.71 -37.12 -13.75
C GLU A 7 -19.57 -35.71 -13.13
N SER A 8 -18.80 -35.71 -12.06
CA SER A 8 -18.60 -34.67 -11.07
C SER A 8 -17.71 -33.53 -11.57
N ILE A 9 -18.16 -32.31 -11.28
CA ILE A 9 -17.44 -31.05 -11.41
C ILE A 9 -16.22 -31.08 -10.47
N SER A 10 -15.00 -30.99 -11.02
CA SER A 10 -13.78 -30.81 -10.23
C SER A 10 -13.64 -29.33 -9.85
N SER A 11 -13.90 -29.00 -8.59
CA SER A 11 -13.61 -27.68 -8.00
C SER A 11 -12.10 -27.43 -7.95
N PRO A 12 -11.62 -26.19 -8.20
CA PRO A 12 -10.22 -25.84 -8.06
C PRO A 12 -9.85 -25.63 -6.58
N ASP A 13 -8.61 -26.00 -6.27
CA ASP A 13 -8.00 -26.05 -4.95
C ASP A 13 -8.21 -24.79 -4.11
N GLY A 14 -8.72 -25.00 -2.89
CA GLY A 14 -8.93 -23.96 -1.89
C GLY A 14 -7.62 -23.38 -1.39
N LEU A 15 -7.45 -22.07 -1.52
CA LEU A 15 -6.43 -21.28 -0.86
C LEU A 15 -6.59 -21.40 0.66
N LYS A 16 -5.67 -22.13 1.30
CA LYS A 16 -5.65 -22.36 2.74
C LYS A 16 -4.88 -21.22 3.42
N LEU A 17 -5.59 -20.18 3.85
CA LEU A 17 -5.02 -19.12 4.70
C LEU A 17 -4.98 -19.63 6.15
N PHE A 18 -3.78 -19.76 6.72
CA PHE A 18 -3.59 -20.10 8.13
C PHE A 18 -3.52 -18.78 8.92
N VAL A 19 -4.43 -18.61 9.88
CA VAL A 19 -4.37 -17.53 10.87
C VAL A 19 -4.35 -18.21 12.24
N ASP A 20 -3.18 -18.31 12.85
CA ASP A 20 -3.04 -18.83 14.22
C ASP A 20 -3.34 -17.70 15.22
N LEU A 21 -4.56 -17.69 15.74
CA LEU A 21 -4.98 -16.80 16.81
C LEU A 21 -4.86 -17.51 18.16
N ASN A 22 -3.71 -17.40 18.81
CA ASN A 22 -3.55 -17.88 20.18
C ASN A 22 -4.03 -16.82 21.19
N SER A 23 -5.31 -16.92 21.60
CA SER A 23 -5.80 -16.29 22.81
C SER A 23 -5.54 -17.20 24.01
N SER A 24 -4.77 -16.76 25.00
CA SER A 24 -4.70 -17.44 26.30
C SER A 24 -4.51 -16.42 27.42
N THR A 25 -5.58 -16.17 28.15
CA THR A 25 -5.60 -15.44 29.42
C THR A 25 -5.27 -16.41 30.55
N SER A 26 -4.25 -16.13 31.37
CA SER A 26 -4.12 -16.71 32.71
C SER A 26 -3.25 -15.81 33.59
N ASN A 27 -3.80 -15.38 34.72
CA ASN A 27 -3.15 -14.54 35.73
C ASN A 27 -2.29 -15.41 36.67
N ASN A 28 -1.09 -14.95 37.02
CA ASN A 28 -0.57 -14.77 38.40
C ASN A 28 0.94 -14.46 38.37
N ALA A 29 1.35 -13.47 39.16
CA ALA A 29 2.74 -13.07 39.48
C ALA A 29 3.08 -13.48 40.95
N PRO A 30 4.29 -13.25 41.53
CA PRO A 30 5.48 -12.56 41.02
C PRO A 30 6.85 -13.23 41.35
N GLU A 31 7.92 -12.94 40.62
CA GLU A 31 9.24 -12.57 41.19
C GLU A 31 10.24 -12.08 40.14
N SER A 32 11.17 -11.27 40.64
CA SER A 32 12.14 -10.40 39.98
C SER A 32 13.09 -11.08 38.97
N SER A 33 13.17 -10.51 37.76
CA SER A 33 14.40 -10.54 36.97
C SER A 33 14.43 -9.37 35.99
N GLN A 34 15.49 -8.58 36.07
CA GLN A 34 15.73 -7.38 35.28
C GLN A 34 15.72 -7.70 33.78
N LYS A 35 14.84 -7.06 33.01
CA LYS A 35 14.87 -7.05 31.54
C LYS A 35 15.26 -5.66 31.05
N PRO A 36 16.09 -5.54 30.00
CA PRO A 36 16.50 -4.25 29.48
C PRO A 36 15.30 -3.52 28.88
N GLN A 37 15.27 -2.22 29.16
CA GLN A 37 14.42 -1.22 28.55
C GLN A 37 14.69 -1.18 27.04
N ASP A 38 13.94 -1.97 26.27
CA ASP A 38 13.74 -1.74 24.84
C ASP A 38 12.36 -1.10 24.68
N ASP A 39 12.32 0.19 24.99
CA ASP A 39 11.19 1.07 24.69
C ASP A 39 11.24 1.40 23.19
N ARG A 40 11.05 0.36 22.38
CA ARG A 40 10.66 0.51 20.98
C ARG A 40 9.19 0.18 20.93
N ILE A 41 8.38 1.19 21.18
CA ILE A 41 7.04 1.29 20.63
C ILE A 41 7.17 1.26 19.11
N MET A 42 7.38 0.07 18.55
CA MET A 42 7.13 -0.23 17.16
C MET A 42 5.67 -0.62 17.06
N ASP A 43 4.75 0.34 17.21
CA ASP A 43 3.36 0.07 16.85
C ASP A 43 2.56 1.34 16.62
N PHE A 44 2.65 1.87 15.40
CA PHE A 44 1.44 2.27 14.68
C PHE A 44 1.50 1.49 13.39
N HIS A 45 0.54 0.59 13.16
CA HIS A 45 0.35 -0.12 11.90
C HIS A 45 0.59 0.81 10.70
N GLU A 46 1.82 0.81 10.19
CA GLU A 46 2.15 1.41 8.92
C GLU A 46 1.45 0.51 7.90
N SER A 47 0.41 1.05 7.27
CA SER A 47 -0.32 0.32 6.25
C SER A 47 0.68 -0.04 5.15
N ALA A 48 0.98 -1.34 4.98
CA ALA A 48 2.02 -1.77 4.03
C ALA A 48 1.63 -1.47 2.56
N PHE A 49 0.36 -1.15 2.32
CA PHE A 49 -0.21 -0.95 1.01
C PHE A 49 -0.97 0.36 0.94
N GLU A 50 -1.01 0.90 -0.28
CA GLU A 50 -1.91 1.96 -0.68
C GLU A 50 -2.77 1.48 -1.86
N ALA A 51 -3.95 2.07 -2.01
CA ALA A 51 -4.85 1.75 -3.11
C ALA A 51 -5.40 3.01 -3.78
N ARG A 52 -5.59 2.93 -5.11
CA ARG A 52 -6.05 4.06 -5.93
C ARG A 52 -7.57 4.09 -5.97
N SER A 53 -8.17 5.12 -5.36
CA SER A 53 -9.62 5.32 -5.35
C SER A 53 -10.16 5.49 -6.76
N THR A 54 -11.35 4.94 -6.97
CA THR A 54 -12.11 5.09 -8.22
C THR A 54 -12.83 6.43 -8.30
N LYS A 55 -12.95 7.16 -7.19
CA LYS A 55 -13.68 8.44 -7.11
C LYS A 55 -12.87 9.59 -7.70
N ASP A 56 -11.58 9.66 -7.40
CA ASP A 56 -10.70 10.78 -7.76
C ASP A 56 -9.37 10.33 -8.38
N ASN A 57 -9.12 9.03 -8.51
CA ASN A 57 -7.86 8.45 -8.98
C ASN A 57 -6.64 8.87 -8.14
N ALA A 58 -6.84 9.22 -6.87
CA ALA A 58 -5.75 9.40 -5.90
C ALA A 58 -5.48 8.10 -5.13
N TRP A 59 -4.23 7.93 -4.67
CA TRP A 59 -3.84 6.82 -3.81
C TRP A 59 -4.09 7.16 -2.34
N TYR A 60 -4.45 6.17 -1.55
CA TYR A 60 -4.71 6.29 -0.12
C TYR A 60 -4.20 5.06 0.61
N ASP A 61 -3.67 5.27 1.82
CA ASP A 61 -3.21 4.19 2.70
C ASP A 61 -4.36 3.19 2.98
N VAL A 62 -4.07 1.89 2.86
CA VAL A 62 -5.05 0.80 3.10
C VAL A 62 -4.95 0.33 4.55
N ALA A 63 -5.96 0.65 5.36
CA ALA A 63 -6.04 0.15 6.73
C ALA A 63 -6.34 -1.36 6.80
N SER A 64 -7.19 -1.89 5.92
CA SER A 64 -7.41 -3.33 5.81
C SER A 64 -8.05 -3.76 4.48
N PHE A 65 -7.75 -4.99 4.07
CA PHE A 65 -8.50 -5.71 3.04
C PHE A 65 -9.62 -6.50 3.71
N LEU A 66 -10.87 -6.22 3.34
CA LEU A 66 -12.06 -6.76 3.99
C LEU A 66 -12.49 -8.11 3.39
N THR A 67 -12.39 -8.23 2.07
CA THR A 67 -12.75 -9.43 1.29
C THR A 67 -12.25 -9.29 -0.14
N TYR A 68 -12.45 -10.31 -0.98
CA TYR A 68 -12.09 -10.32 -2.39
C TYR A 68 -13.22 -10.90 -3.25
N ARG A 69 -13.15 -10.65 -4.57
CA ARG A 69 -14.00 -11.28 -5.57
C ARG A 69 -13.27 -11.44 -6.89
N ILE A 70 -13.65 -12.45 -7.66
CA ILE A 70 -13.29 -12.58 -9.07
C ILE A 70 -14.53 -12.19 -9.87
N ILE A 71 -14.42 -11.17 -10.71
CA ILE A 71 -15.54 -10.71 -11.54
C ILE A 71 -15.59 -11.50 -12.86
N ASN A 72 -16.67 -11.35 -13.63
CA ASN A 72 -16.92 -12.13 -14.84
C ASN A 72 -15.81 -12.00 -15.92
N THR A 73 -15.01 -10.92 -15.88
CA THR A 73 -13.86 -10.73 -16.76
C THR A 73 -12.64 -11.57 -16.34
N GLY A 74 -12.70 -12.25 -15.20
CA GLY A 74 -11.60 -13.01 -14.60
C GLY A 74 -10.67 -12.16 -13.72
N GLU A 75 -10.93 -10.86 -13.58
CA GLU A 75 -10.09 -9.97 -12.79
C GLU A 75 -10.34 -10.10 -11.29
N LEU A 76 -9.27 -9.97 -10.50
CA LEU A 76 -9.32 -9.99 -9.05
C LEU A 76 -9.54 -8.58 -8.50
N GLU A 77 -10.59 -8.42 -7.70
CA GLU A 77 -10.85 -7.21 -6.94
C GLU A 77 -10.80 -7.48 -5.44
N ALA A 78 -10.27 -6.52 -4.69
CA ALA A 78 -10.29 -6.52 -3.23
C ALA A 78 -11.20 -5.39 -2.72
N ARG A 79 -11.91 -5.65 -1.62
CA ARG A 79 -12.66 -4.63 -0.90
C ARG A 79 -11.74 -3.98 0.13
N VAL A 80 -11.41 -2.71 -0.04
CA VAL A 80 -10.45 -1.98 0.80
C VAL A 80 -11.13 -1.02 1.76
N ARG A 81 -10.61 -0.95 2.99
CA ARG A 81 -10.87 0.10 4.00
C ARG A 81 -9.68 1.04 4.00
N PHE A 82 -9.89 2.31 3.63
CA PHE A 82 -8.82 3.31 3.67
C PHE A 82 -8.55 3.81 5.10
N ALA A 83 -7.29 4.12 5.41
CA ALA A 83 -6.89 4.66 6.69
C ALA A 83 -7.46 6.08 6.90
N GLY A 84 -8.08 6.32 8.05
CA GLY A 84 -8.73 7.60 8.36
C GLY A 84 -10.12 7.80 7.74
N TYR A 85 -10.59 6.85 6.91
CA TYR A 85 -11.92 6.89 6.29
C TYR A 85 -12.91 5.94 6.98
N ARG A 86 -14.20 6.14 6.71
CA ARG A 86 -15.28 5.35 7.31
C ARG A 86 -15.67 4.19 6.39
N LYS A 87 -16.47 3.24 6.90
CA LYS A 87 -16.94 2.08 6.12
C LYS A 87 -17.74 2.45 4.87
N GLU A 88 -18.34 3.64 4.87
CA GLU A 88 -19.08 4.18 3.72
C GLU A 88 -18.15 4.50 2.54
N ASP A 89 -16.86 4.69 2.82
CA ASP A 89 -15.82 4.95 1.83
C ASP A 89 -15.11 3.67 1.36
N ASP A 90 -15.53 2.49 1.83
CA ASP A 90 -14.95 1.23 1.37
C ASP A 90 -15.15 1.08 -0.15
N GLU A 91 -14.10 0.66 -0.85
CA GLU A 91 -14.12 0.55 -2.31
C GLU A 91 -13.75 -0.85 -2.78
N TRP A 92 -14.31 -1.28 -3.91
CA TRP A 92 -13.78 -2.42 -4.65
C TRP A 92 -12.74 -1.90 -5.62
N VAL A 93 -11.51 -2.41 -5.53
CA VAL A 93 -10.40 -2.00 -6.39
C VAL A 93 -9.77 -3.22 -7.05
N ASN A 94 -9.38 -3.08 -8.32
CA ASN A 94 -8.64 -4.10 -9.05
C ASN A 94 -7.24 -4.26 -8.44
N VAL A 95 -6.92 -5.47 -7.96
CA VAL A 95 -5.68 -5.72 -7.20
C VAL A 95 -4.45 -5.46 -8.05
N ARG A 96 -4.48 -5.82 -9.33
CA ARG A 96 -3.32 -5.69 -10.22
C ARG A 96 -2.99 -4.24 -10.57
N THR A 97 -3.99 -3.37 -10.66
CA THR A 97 -3.85 -2.03 -11.25
C THR A 97 -4.08 -0.89 -10.27
N ARG A 98 -4.58 -1.18 -9.07
CA ARG A 98 -4.99 -0.17 -8.09
C ARG A 98 -4.57 -0.49 -6.67
N VAL A 99 -3.72 -1.51 -6.45
CA VAL A 99 -3.12 -1.82 -5.15
C VAL A 99 -1.62 -1.98 -5.34
N ARG A 100 -0.82 -1.41 -4.43
CA ARG A 100 0.63 -1.51 -4.45
C ARG A 100 1.21 -1.32 -3.05
N ASP A 101 2.49 -1.64 -2.89
CA ASP A 101 3.24 -1.29 -1.69
C ASP A 101 3.23 0.24 -1.49
N ARG A 102 3.09 0.66 -0.23
CA ARG A 102 3.07 2.07 0.14
C ARG A 102 4.33 2.79 -0.33
N SER A 103 4.15 4.00 -0.84
CA SER A 103 5.25 4.87 -1.26
C SER A 103 6.12 5.26 -0.06
N ILE A 104 7.44 5.19 -0.21
CA ILE A 104 8.40 5.57 0.85
C ILE A 104 8.81 7.03 0.63
N PRO A 105 8.57 7.93 1.61
CA PRO A 105 9.03 9.32 1.52
C PRO A 105 10.54 9.39 1.35
N LEU A 106 11.00 10.30 0.50
CA LEU A 106 12.42 10.45 0.26
C LEU A 106 13.08 11.36 1.29
N GLU A 107 14.09 10.86 1.99
CA GLU A 107 14.91 11.71 2.85
C GLU A 107 15.74 12.70 2.03
N PRO A 108 16.02 13.93 2.52
CA PRO A 108 16.77 14.93 1.77
C PRO A 108 18.13 14.44 1.25
N SER A 109 18.82 13.61 2.03
CA SER A 109 20.11 13.00 1.67
C SER A 109 20.01 11.99 0.52
N GLU A 110 18.82 11.48 0.23
CA GLU A 110 18.55 10.42 -0.73
C GLU A 110 18.11 10.95 -2.10
N CYS A 111 18.09 12.27 -2.31
CA CYS A 111 17.74 12.92 -3.58
C CYS A 111 18.53 12.39 -4.80
N HIS A 112 19.74 11.89 -4.59
CA HIS A 112 20.59 11.29 -5.62
C HIS A 112 20.08 9.92 -6.10
N LYS A 113 19.22 9.25 -5.33
CA LYS A 113 18.61 7.96 -5.68
C LYS A 113 17.42 8.11 -6.63
N VAL A 114 16.83 9.31 -6.71
CA VAL A 114 15.76 9.61 -7.67
C VAL A 114 16.33 9.57 -9.07
N LYS A 115 15.70 8.77 -9.92
CA LYS A 115 15.96 8.70 -11.35
C LYS A 115 14.69 9.11 -12.09
N GLU A 116 14.84 9.56 -13.33
CA GLU A 116 13.71 9.63 -14.26
C GLU A 116 13.10 8.22 -14.34
N THR A 117 11.86 8.09 -13.92
CA THR A 117 11.19 6.80 -13.79
C THR A 117 9.72 6.93 -14.12
N ASP A 118 9.17 5.87 -14.68
CA ASP A 118 7.76 5.71 -15.08
C ASP A 118 6.92 5.21 -13.89
N HIS A 119 7.00 5.90 -12.75
CA HIS A 119 6.46 5.39 -11.48
C HIS A 119 5.46 6.35 -10.82
N HIS A 120 4.39 5.72 -10.36
CA HIS A 120 3.17 6.29 -9.79
C HIS A 120 3.40 6.79 -8.35
N ALA A 121 2.68 7.82 -7.88
CA ALA A 121 2.84 8.41 -6.53
C ALA A 121 1.49 8.85 -5.95
N VAL A 122 1.39 8.88 -4.62
CA VAL A 122 0.22 9.38 -3.88
C VAL A 122 0.07 10.87 -4.18
N TYR A 123 -1.10 11.31 -4.66
CA TYR A 123 -1.37 12.57 -5.41
C TYR A 123 -1.10 12.52 -6.91
N HIS A 124 -1.96 11.83 -7.66
CA HIS A 124 -1.91 11.60 -9.11
C HIS A 124 -0.56 11.05 -9.61
N ASP A 125 -0.63 10.00 -10.42
CA ASP A 125 0.59 9.41 -10.97
C ASP A 125 1.36 10.48 -11.74
N ALA A 126 2.66 10.61 -11.46
CA ALA A 126 3.52 11.60 -12.10
C ALA A 126 4.95 11.08 -12.19
N HIS A 127 5.61 11.33 -13.31
CA HIS A 127 6.98 10.92 -13.53
C HIS A 127 7.92 12.12 -13.58
N VAL A 128 9.12 11.97 -13.02
CA VAL A 128 10.18 12.98 -13.10
C VAL A 128 10.69 13.03 -14.54
N VAL A 129 10.56 14.19 -15.19
CA VAL A 129 11.00 14.44 -16.58
C VAL A 129 12.28 15.26 -16.66
N ASP A 130 12.67 15.95 -15.58
CA ASP A 130 13.96 16.66 -15.48
C ASP A 130 14.32 16.92 -14.01
N ILE A 131 15.61 17.11 -13.72
CA ILE A 131 16.12 17.41 -12.38
C ILE A 131 17.15 18.55 -12.46
N HIS A 132 16.78 19.72 -11.94
CA HIS A 132 17.73 20.81 -11.70
C HIS A 132 18.44 20.59 -10.36
N ARG A 133 19.68 20.08 -10.43
CA ARG A 133 20.50 19.83 -9.24
C ARG A 133 21.15 21.12 -8.73
N HIS A 134 21.01 21.35 -7.43
CA HIS A 134 21.64 22.47 -6.72
C HIS A 134 22.67 21.96 -5.69
N LEU A 135 23.65 22.78 -5.34
CA LEU A 135 24.58 22.47 -4.25
C LEU A 135 23.84 22.57 -2.92
N HIS A 136 23.88 21.51 -2.12
CA HIS A 136 23.20 21.44 -0.84
C HIS A 136 23.91 20.48 0.11
N ASP A 137 23.57 20.53 1.41
CA ASP A 137 24.11 19.62 2.42
C ASP A 137 23.24 18.35 2.59
N LEU A 138 23.61 17.47 3.52
CA LEU A 138 22.87 16.22 3.76
C LEU A 138 21.52 16.44 4.46
N ASN A 139 21.32 17.60 5.10
CA ASN A 139 20.16 17.87 5.94
C ASN A 139 19.04 18.60 5.17
N SER A 140 19.36 19.22 4.04
CA SER A 140 18.40 19.98 3.25
C SER A 140 18.68 19.81 1.77
N CYS A 141 17.67 19.45 0.99
CA CYS A 141 17.78 19.37 -0.47
C CYS A 141 17.14 20.60 -1.11
N GLN A 142 17.88 21.31 -1.96
CA GLN A 142 17.36 22.42 -2.78
C GLN A 142 17.21 22.06 -4.27
N CYS A 143 17.31 20.78 -4.64
CA CYS A 143 17.07 20.35 -6.01
C CYS A 143 15.61 20.63 -6.41
N ILE A 144 15.40 20.93 -7.70
CA ILE A 144 14.07 21.10 -8.29
C ILE A 144 13.83 19.92 -9.23
N PHE A 145 12.73 19.22 -9.00
CA PHE A 145 12.29 18.10 -9.82
C PHE A 145 11.13 18.58 -10.67
N VAL A 146 11.25 18.43 -11.98
CA VAL A 146 10.14 18.67 -12.91
C VAL A 146 9.39 17.37 -13.03
N VAL A 147 8.15 17.33 -12.56
CA VAL A 147 7.28 16.15 -12.65
C VAL A 147 6.15 16.42 -13.64
N ARG A 148 5.77 15.40 -14.40
CA ARG A 148 4.61 15.41 -15.29
C ARG A 148 3.55 14.47 -14.76
N TYR A 149 2.32 14.95 -14.57
CA TYR A 149 1.20 14.10 -14.16
C TYR A 149 0.67 13.26 -15.33
N ASP A 150 0.40 12.00 -15.07
CA ASP A 150 -0.09 11.01 -16.05
C ASP A 150 -1.58 11.22 -16.39
N ASN A 151 -2.32 11.97 -15.57
CA ASN A 151 -3.76 12.19 -15.77
C ASN A 151 -4.07 13.27 -16.83
N ASP A 152 -3.26 14.32 -16.92
CA ASP A 152 -3.52 15.51 -17.75
C ASP A 152 -2.26 16.10 -18.42
N ASP A 153 -1.12 15.41 -18.32
CA ASP A 153 0.19 15.81 -18.86
C ASP A 153 0.72 17.16 -18.32
N THR A 154 0.11 17.71 -17.26
CA THR A 154 0.59 18.96 -16.67
C THR A 154 1.93 18.77 -15.99
N GLN A 155 2.81 19.78 -16.11
CA GLN A 155 4.14 19.77 -15.53
C GLN A 155 4.23 20.75 -14.37
N VAL A 156 4.79 20.29 -13.25
CA VAL A 156 5.00 21.12 -12.06
C VAL A 156 6.42 20.96 -11.53
N MET A 157 6.93 22.02 -10.90
CA MET A 157 8.25 22.04 -10.27
C MET A 157 8.10 21.80 -8.77
N LEU A 158 8.68 20.71 -8.28
CA LEU A 158 8.61 20.29 -6.89
C LEU A 158 9.99 20.28 -6.23
N GLN A 159 9.98 20.43 -4.91
CA GLN A 159 11.14 20.17 -4.05
C GLN A 159 10.97 18.79 -3.40
N THR A 160 12.06 18.21 -2.89
CA THR A 160 12.07 16.86 -2.28
C THR A 160 11.00 16.65 -1.21
N SER A 161 10.63 17.68 -0.45
CA SER A 161 9.60 17.60 0.59
C SER A 161 8.17 17.36 0.06
N ARG A 162 7.98 17.37 -1.26
CA ARG A 162 6.70 17.19 -1.95
C ARG A 162 6.73 16.03 -2.95
N ILE A 163 7.73 15.17 -2.87
CA ILE A 163 7.91 13.99 -3.72
C ILE A 163 7.69 12.74 -2.88
#